data_AF-A0A9E6BB04-F1
#
_entry.id   AF-A0A9E6BB04-F1
#
_cell.length_a   1.000
_cell.length_b   1.000
_cell.length_c   1.000
_cell.angle_alpha   90.00
_cell.angle_beta   90.00
_cell.angle_gamma   90.00
#
_symmetry.space_group_name_H-M   'P 1'
#
loop_
_entity.id
_entity.type
_entity.pdbx_description
1 polymer ?
#
loop_
_entity_poly.entity_id
_entity_poly.type
_entity_poly.pdbx_seq_one_letter_code
_entity_poly.pdbx_strand_id
1 'polypeptide(L)'
;MSKLNAEERKARDNERFSQRVDERRVKGEDVVAYALANEKAYKFLTKPEKHELKQRQATLQNEVKLTEQEKLKLREEQELQQIEATFTEQ
;
A
#
# COMPACT_ATOMS: atom_id res chain seq x y z
N MET A 1 -14.70 35.22 12.15
CA MET A 1 -14.65 33.79 11.82
C MET A 1 -14.45 33.00 13.11
N SER A 2 -15.46 32.26 13.58
CA SER A 2 -15.28 31.39 14.74
C SER A 2 -14.30 30.28 14.38
N LYS A 3 -13.33 29.99 15.26
CA LYS A 3 -12.39 28.88 15.04
C LYS A 3 -13.16 27.59 15.28
N LEU A 4 -13.23 26.73 14.25
CA LEU A 4 -13.83 25.40 14.39
C LEU A 4 -13.16 24.64 15.54
N ASN A 5 -13.97 23.97 16.36
CA ASN A 5 -13.49 23.04 17.38
C ASN A 5 -12.92 21.76 16.74
N ALA A 6 -12.36 20.85 17.54
CA ALA A 6 -11.73 19.64 17.02
C ALA A 6 -12.73 18.69 16.30
N GLU A 7 -13.95 18.59 16.81
CA GLU A 7 -14.99 17.73 16.26
C GLU A 7 -15.52 18.26 14.93
N GLU A 8 -15.76 19.57 14.85
CA GLU A 8 -16.19 20.25 13.64
C GLU A 8 -15.14 20.15 12.53
N ARG A 9 -13.85 20.26 12.86
CA ARG A 9 -12.77 20.03 11.89
C ARG A 9 -12.78 18.60 11.37
N LYS A 10 -12.95 17.63 12.26
CA LYS A 10 -13.01 16.20 11.90
C LYS A 10 -14.21 15.90 11.00
N ALA A 11 -15.38 16.46 11.33
CA ALA A 11 -16.60 16.31 10.52
C ALA A 11 -16.40 16.91 9.12
N ARG A 12 -15.90 18.14 9.03
CA ARG A 12 -15.58 18.81 7.76
C ARG A 12 -14.58 18.01 6.93
N ASP A 13 -13.53 17.50 7.55
CA ASP A 13 -12.51 16.74 6.83
C ASP A 13 -13.07 15.41 6.33
N ASN A 14 -13.88 14.72 7.15
CA ASN A 14 -14.58 13.50 6.73
C ASN A 14 -15.53 13.75 5.55
N GLU A 15 -16.32 14.82 5.60
CA GLU A 15 -17.22 15.20 4.51
C GLU A 15 -16.44 15.44 3.21
N ARG A 16 -15.33 16.19 3.28
CA ARG A 16 -14.43 16.39 2.14
C ARG A 16 -13.82 15.09 1.61
N PHE A 17 -13.52 14.13 2.49
CA PHE A 17 -13.03 12.82 2.05
C PHE A 17 -14.12 12.02 1.35
N SER A 18 -15.35 12.00 1.88
CA SER A 18 -16.49 11.34 1.23
C SER A 18 -16.72 11.92 -0.16
N GLN A 19 -16.82 13.25 -0.27
CA GLN A 19 -17.03 13.95 -1.54
C GLN A 19 -15.95 13.58 -2.57
N ARG A 20 -14.67 13.56 -2.18
CA ARG A 20 -13.59 13.17 -3.09
C ARG A 20 -13.67 11.72 -3.54
N VAL A 21 -14.06 10.80 -2.66
CA VAL A 21 -14.25 9.39 -3.03
C VAL A 21 -15.42 9.24 -4.01
N ASP A 22 -16.52 9.96 -3.75
CA ASP A 22 -17.70 9.93 -4.61
C ASP A 22 -17.43 10.56 -5.98
N GLU A 23 -16.74 11.70 -6.04
CA GLU A 23 -16.30 12.33 -7.29
C GLU A 23 -15.44 11.39 -8.14
N ARG A 24 -14.50 10.69 -7.51
CA ARG A 24 -13.65 9.69 -8.19
C ARG A 24 -14.50 8.55 -8.74
N ARG A 25 -15.47 8.06 -7.96
CA ARG A 25 -16.39 7.02 -8.40
C ARG A 25 -17.20 7.46 -9.62
N VAL A 26 -17.72 8.69 -9.60
CA VAL A 26 -18.48 9.26 -10.74
C VAL A 26 -17.59 9.44 -11.98
N LYS A 27 -16.33 9.81 -11.80
CA LYS A 27 -15.34 9.93 -12.89
C LYS A 27 -14.85 8.58 -13.42
N GLY A 28 -15.22 7.46 -12.78
CA GLY A 28 -14.69 6.13 -13.12
C GLY A 28 -13.22 5.94 -12.72
N GLU A 29 -12.71 6.77 -11.81
CA GLU A 29 -11.36 6.63 -11.27
C GLU A 29 -11.29 5.48 -10.24
N ASP A 30 -10.10 4.91 -10.09
CA ASP A 30 -9.86 3.82 -9.16
C ASP A 30 -9.85 4.31 -7.70
N VAL A 31 -11.01 4.22 -7.04
CA VAL A 31 -11.20 4.56 -5.63
C VAL A 31 -10.41 3.65 -4.69
N VAL A 32 -10.14 2.41 -5.10
CA VAL A 32 -9.37 1.44 -4.32
C VAL A 32 -7.90 1.82 -4.33
N ALA A 33 -7.34 2.18 -5.48
CA ALA A 33 -5.99 2.72 -5.59
C ALA A 33 -5.83 4.03 -4.78
N TYR A 34 -6.84 4.90 -4.82
CA TYR A 34 -6.83 6.11 -3.98
C TYR A 34 -6.81 5.77 -2.49
N ALA A 35 -7.60 4.78 -2.06
CA ALA A 35 -7.63 4.36 -0.66
C ALA A 35 -6.38 3.58 -0.23
N LEU A 36 -5.69 2.89 -1.14
CA LEU A 36 -4.37 2.32 -0.89
C LEU A 36 -3.32 3.41 -0.61
N ALA A 37 -3.37 4.51 -1.38
CA ALA A 37 -2.48 5.66 -1.17
C ALA A 37 -2.93 6.55 0.01
N ASN A 38 -4.21 6.52 0.37
CA ASN A 38 -4.80 7.35 1.42
C ASN A 38 -5.66 6.53 2.38
N GLU A 39 -5.06 6.13 3.49
CA GLU A 39 -5.69 5.27 4.50
C GLU A 39 -7.03 5.82 5.05
N LYS A 40 -7.22 7.15 5.05
CA LYS A 40 -8.47 7.76 5.53
C LYS A 40 -9.65 7.48 4.60
N ALA A 41 -9.39 7.31 3.30
CA ALA A 41 -10.42 7.04 2.31
C ALA A 41 -11.05 5.64 2.47
N TYR A 42 -10.36 4.70 3.12
CA TYR A 42 -10.87 3.35 3.41
C TYR A 42 -12.26 3.36 4.09
N LYS A 43 -12.53 4.34 4.95
CA LYS A 43 -13.80 4.44 5.68
C LYS A 43 -15.00 4.65 4.75
N PHE A 44 -14.79 5.32 3.61
CA PHE A 44 -15.80 5.68 2.63
C PHE A 44 -15.94 4.65 1.49
N LEU A 45 -15.13 3.59 1.52
CA LEU A 45 -15.27 2.49 0.58
C LEU A 45 -16.49 1.62 0.89
N THR A 46 -17.12 1.13 -0.17
CA THR A 46 -18.16 0.11 -0.12
C THR A 46 -17.57 -1.24 0.29
N LYS A 47 -18.42 -2.20 0.68
CA LYS A 47 -17.97 -3.57 1.03
C LYS A 47 -17.14 -4.25 -0.08
N PRO A 48 -17.55 -4.25 -1.37
CA PRO A 48 -16.74 -4.85 -2.42
C PRO A 48 -15.40 -4.11 -2.61
N GLU A 49 -15.40 -2.78 -2.59
CA GLU A 49 -14.16 -1.99 -2.70
C GLU A 49 -13.19 -2.29 -1.56
N LYS A 50 -13.68 -2.51 -0.33
CA LYS A 50 -12.85 -2.93 0.82
C LYS A 50 -12.25 -4.32 0.63
N HIS A 51 -13.00 -5.24 0.02
CA HIS A 51 -12.49 -6.57 -0.28
C HIS A 51 -11.37 -6.49 -1.33
N GLU A 52 -11.60 -5.75 -2.40
CA GLU A 52 -10.61 -5.51 -3.45
C GLU A 52 -9.34 -4.85 -2.90
N LEU A 53 -9.49 -3.85 -2.03
CA LEU A 53 -8.37 -3.20 -1.35
C LEU A 53 -7.52 -4.22 -0.58
N LYS A 54 -8.15 -5.11 0.19
CA LYS A 54 -7.44 -6.15 0.94
C LYS A 54 -6.70 -7.13 0.03
N GLN A 55 -7.32 -7.52 -1.09
CA GLN A 55 -6.66 -8.38 -2.06
C GLN A 55 -5.41 -7.71 -2.64
N ARG A 56 -5.51 -6.44 -3.05
CA ARG A 56 -4.38 -5.68 -3.57
C ARG A 56 -3.28 -5.44 -2.52
N GLN A 57 -3.64 -5.25 -1.26
CA GLN A 57 -2.66 -5.19 -0.17
C GLN A 57 -1.92 -6.52 0.00
N ALA A 58 -2.65 -7.64 -0.06
CA ALA A 58 -2.05 -8.96 0.04
C ALA A 58 -1.10 -9.26 -1.14
N THR A 59 -1.47 -8.89 -2.36
CA THR A 59 -0.59 -9.06 -3.53
C THR A 59 0.67 -8.22 -3.39
N LEU A 60 0.57 -6.95 -3.01
CA LEU A 60 1.74 -6.09 -2.79
C LEU A 60 2.67 -6.64 -1.71
N GLN A 61 2.13 -7.16 -0.61
CA GLN A 61 2.96 -7.78 0.43
C GLN A 61 3.65 -9.06 -0.03
N ASN A 62 2.97 -9.87 -0.83
CA ASN A 62 3.56 -11.10 -1.37
C ASN A 62 4.66 -10.80 -2.40
N GLU A 63 4.46 -9.79 -3.25
CA GLU A 63 5.47 -9.31 -4.19
C GLU A 63 6.72 -8.81 -3.44
N VAL A 64 6.55 -7.98 -2.41
CA VAL A 64 7.68 -7.50 -1.59
C VAL A 64 8.44 -8.67 -0.98
N LYS A 65 7.74 -9.63 -0.36
CA LYS A 65 8.38 -10.82 0.23
C LYS A 65 9.14 -11.65 -0.81
N LEU A 66 8.58 -11.83 -2.00
CA LEU A 66 9.23 -12.57 -3.07
C LEU A 66 10.54 -11.87 -3.49
N THR A 67 10.50 -10.56 -3.70
CA THR A 67 11.70 -9.79 -4.06
C THR A 67 12.78 -9.80 -2.98
N GLU A 68 12.39 -9.84 -1.69
CA GLU A 68 13.34 -9.99 -0.58
C GLU A 68 13.98 -11.38 -0.56
N GLN A 69 13.19 -12.43 -0.78
CA GLN A 69 13.69 -13.80 -0.88
C GLN A 69 14.65 -13.99 -2.06
N GLU A 70 14.33 -13.41 -3.22
CA GLU A 70 15.22 -13.43 -4.39
C GLU A 70 16.55 -12.72 -4.12
N LYS A 71 16.51 -11.56 -3.45
CA LYS A 71 17.72 -10.84 -3.04
C LYS A 71 18.57 -11.62 -2.04
N LEU A 72 17.93 -12.36 -1.13
CA LEU A 72 18.65 -13.22 -0.18
C LEU A 72 19.35 -14.37 -0.90
N LYS A 73 18.66 -15.08 -1.78
CA LYS A 73 19.26 -16.17 -2.58
C LYS A 73 20.46 -15.69 -3.40
N LEU A 74 20.35 -14.53 -4.05
CA LEU A 74 21.45 -13.96 -4.82
C LEU A 74 22.69 -13.67 -3.95
N ARG A 75 22.48 -13.20 -2.71
CA ARG A 75 23.59 -12.98 -1.77
C ARG A 75 24.22 -14.29 -1.31
N GLU A 76 23.41 -15.29 -0.98
CA GLU A 76 23.88 -16.63 -0.59
C GLU A 76 24.72 -17.26 -1.71
N GLU A 77 24.26 -17.17 -2.97
CA GLU A 77 25.01 -17.66 -4.13
C GLU A 77 26.34 -16.92 -4.31
N GLN A 78 26.37 -15.59 -4.11
CA GLN A 78 27.61 -14.80 -4.17
C GLN A 78 28.59 -15.17 -3.06
N GLU A 79 28.11 -15.39 -1.84
CA GLU A 79 28.94 -15.82 -0.71
C GLU A 79 29.52 -17.21 -0.94
N LEU A 80 28.72 -18.16 -1.44
CA LEU A 80 29.18 -19.49 -1.81
C LEU A 80 30.27 -19.43 -2.89
N GLN A 81 30.08 -18.63 -3.94
CA GLN A 81 31.09 -18.44 -4.99
C GLN A 81 32.40 -17.85 -4.43
N GLN A 82 32.32 -16.90 -3.51
CA GLN A 82 33.51 -16.35 -2.86
C GLN A 82 34.24 -17.41 -2.03
N ILE A 83 33.50 -18.21 -1.26
CA ILE A 83 34.08 -19.31 -0.47
C ILE A 83 34.73 -20.35 -1.41
N GLU A 84 34.04 -20.77 -2.47
CA GLU A 84 34.59 -21.71 -3.46
C GLU A 84 35.87 -21.16 -4.11
N ALA A 85 35.87 -19.90 -4.54
CA ALA A 85 37.04 -19.24 -5.11
C ALA A 85 38.23 -19.24 -4.14
N THR A 86 37.99 -18.91 -2.86
CA THR A 86 39.05 -18.93 -1.83
C THR A 86 39.61 -20.33 -1.55
N PHE A 87 38.84 -21.38 -1.83
CA PHE A 87 39.28 -22.78 -1.67
C PHE A 87 40.02 -23.31 -2.89
N THR A 88 39.70 -22.83 -4.10
CA THR A 88 40.34 -23.26 -5.34
C THR A 88 41.66 -22.53 -5.65
N GLU A 89 41.92 -21.39 -4.99
CA GLU A 89 43.17 -20.63 -5.12
C GLU A 89 44.30 -21.12 -4.16
N GLN A 90 44.09 -22.21 -3.42
CA GLN A 90 45.10 -22.91 -2.60
C GLN A 90 45.70 -24.11 -3.33
#